data_AF-A0A1G6LU47-F1
#
_entry.id   AF-A0A1G6LU47-F1
#
_cell.length_a   1.000
_cell.length_b   1.000
_cell.length_c   1.000
_cell.angle_alpha   90.00
_cell.angle_beta   90.00
_cell.angle_gamma   90.00
#
_symmetry.space_group_name_H-M   'P 1'
#
loop_
_entity.id
_entity.type
_entity.pdbx_description
1 polymer ?
#
loop_
_entity_poly.entity_id
_entity_poly.type
_entity_poly.pdbx_seq_one_letter_code
_entity_poly.pdbx_strand_id
1 'polypeptide(L)'
;MLEFALDPEAAQRLPRHGAITTARAGRTRSLTEELIWLDTADGALATDGLALEAPRRGPRRLLRAMPVADAAWWPGRPAEPAEAALPEEAALVPIAAFSGRRSLFALGEVEADLLTGKLRAVAAEMPVARLTLRGPAAAVLARAAALADLHPLPPGASLAEEGRALARGESPRARRRGPPALADAETVEAALLSALGHLLEVMLSHAPGCRLGAGPEAVHQTRVALRRLRSVLKSFGAAAACAEVKEFDAGLKALATALGPARDWDVFLAGTGAAVAEAVGGDRRLLALLKAGEARRQEAYGALRRLLEGPAFPRLVLAGLGLVLLRPWRQGPAEQQALLDQPLSEFGATLLDKRWHRLRKRGEDIAEHGAEALHEVRLDAKRLRYAAELFAPLWPGKSARRFLRRLAALQEELGLANDVAVARGLVGSLGAGVPGWAVGAVEGFAAARTGRARRHALEAWDDLLGADPFWR
;
A
#
# COMPACT_ATOMS: atom_id res chain seq x y z
N MET A 1 7.13 -10.52 -17.48
CA MET A 1 8.41 -10.35 -16.77
C MET A 1 8.14 -9.68 -15.43
N LEU A 2 8.75 -10.15 -14.34
CA LEU A 2 8.69 -9.54 -13.01
C LEU A 2 10.07 -9.54 -12.35
N GLU A 3 10.42 -8.46 -11.67
CA GLU A 3 11.60 -8.31 -10.83
C GLU A 3 11.22 -8.37 -9.35
N PHE A 4 12.07 -9.03 -8.57
CA PHE A 4 11.96 -9.19 -7.12
C PHE A 4 13.28 -8.80 -6.45
N ALA A 5 13.18 -8.14 -5.31
CA ALA A 5 14.24 -8.02 -4.33
C ALA A 5 14.33 -9.30 -3.51
N LEU A 6 15.55 -9.77 -3.26
CA LEU A 6 15.82 -10.83 -2.30
C LEU A 6 16.74 -10.29 -1.20
N ASP A 7 16.66 -10.88 -0.02
CA ASP A 7 17.73 -10.74 0.95
C ASP A 7 19.05 -11.29 0.35
N PRO A 8 20.18 -10.56 0.41
CA PRO A 8 21.43 -10.99 -0.19
C PRO A 8 21.96 -12.33 0.34
N GLU A 9 21.71 -12.68 1.60
CA GLU A 9 22.11 -13.98 2.16
C GLU A 9 21.17 -15.09 1.66
N ALA A 10 19.86 -14.84 1.66
CA ALA A 10 18.86 -15.76 1.13
C ALA A 10 19.08 -16.06 -0.36
N ALA A 11 19.48 -15.05 -1.14
CA ALA A 11 19.76 -15.18 -2.58
C ALA A 11 20.88 -16.18 -2.89
N GLN A 12 21.85 -16.38 -1.99
CA GLN A 12 22.92 -17.37 -2.16
C GLN A 12 22.39 -18.81 -2.16
N ARG A 13 21.21 -19.04 -1.56
CA ARG A 13 20.54 -20.35 -1.52
C ARG A 13 19.76 -20.64 -2.80
N LEU A 14 19.42 -19.62 -3.60
CA LEU A 14 18.57 -19.76 -4.78
C LEU A 14 19.06 -20.86 -5.75
N PRO A 15 20.35 -20.97 -6.12
CA PRO A 15 20.81 -21.99 -7.08
C PRO A 15 20.61 -23.44 -6.61
N ARG A 16 20.48 -23.66 -5.29
CA ARG A 16 20.28 -24.97 -4.65
C ARG A 16 18.85 -25.18 -4.17
N HIS A 17 17.99 -24.17 -4.32
CA HIS A 17 16.63 -24.22 -3.83
C HIS A 17 15.81 -25.24 -4.63
N GLY A 18 14.97 -26.04 -3.97
CA GLY A 18 14.21 -27.13 -4.59
C GLY A 18 13.35 -26.65 -5.78
N ALA A 19 12.70 -25.50 -5.64
CA ALA A 19 11.92 -24.90 -6.73
C ALA A 19 12.76 -24.44 -7.94
N ILE A 20 14.07 -24.29 -7.79
CA ILE A 20 15.00 -23.99 -8.90
C ILE A 20 15.55 -25.29 -9.47
N THR A 21 16.07 -26.19 -8.63
CA THR A 21 16.72 -27.42 -9.07
C THR A 21 15.77 -28.35 -9.81
N THR A 22 14.52 -28.50 -9.35
CA THR A 22 13.54 -29.40 -9.96
C THR A 22 13.09 -28.95 -11.35
N ALA A 23 13.13 -27.64 -11.64
CA ALA A 23 12.67 -27.09 -12.91
C ALA A 23 13.81 -26.75 -13.88
N ARG A 24 15.07 -26.92 -13.46
CA ARG A 24 16.23 -26.43 -14.19
C ARG A 24 16.45 -27.22 -15.47
N ALA A 25 16.38 -26.52 -16.60
CA ALA A 25 16.78 -27.04 -17.90
C ALA A 25 18.18 -26.51 -18.24
N GLY A 26 19.18 -27.38 -18.24
CA GLY A 26 20.55 -27.03 -18.64
C GLY A 26 21.42 -26.33 -17.58
N ARG A 27 22.61 -25.90 -18.01
CA ARG A 27 23.65 -25.33 -17.13
C ARG A 27 23.36 -23.86 -16.83
N THR A 28 23.67 -23.43 -15.60
CA THR A 28 23.65 -22.00 -15.24
C THR A 28 24.78 -21.31 -15.95
N ARG A 29 24.47 -20.19 -16.59
CA ARG A 29 25.47 -19.28 -17.13
C ARG A 29 25.67 -18.17 -16.12
N SER A 30 26.92 -17.85 -15.82
CA SER A 30 27.24 -16.73 -14.94
C SER A 30 28.29 -15.84 -15.57
N LEU A 31 28.09 -14.54 -15.40
CA LEU A 31 29.01 -13.52 -15.88
C LEU A 31 29.20 -12.47 -14.79
N THR A 32 30.37 -11.82 -14.82
CA THR A 32 30.60 -10.60 -14.04
C THR A 32 29.80 -9.48 -14.67
N GLU A 33 29.13 -8.68 -13.85
CA GLU A 33 28.27 -7.58 -14.28
C GLU A 33 28.75 -6.29 -13.59
N GLU A 34 28.92 -5.25 -14.40
CA GLU A 34 29.30 -3.91 -13.96
C GLU A 34 28.42 -2.89 -14.68
N LEU A 35 27.67 -2.12 -13.88
CA LEU A 35 26.75 -1.08 -14.34
C LEU A 35 27.17 0.23 -13.69
N ILE A 36 27.20 1.31 -14.46
CA ILE A 36 27.42 2.67 -13.94
C ILE A 36 26.21 3.51 -14.29
N TRP A 37 25.67 4.25 -13.33
CA TRP A 37 24.64 5.25 -13.62
C TRP A 37 25.28 6.64 -13.69
N LEU A 38 24.93 7.36 -14.75
CA LEU A 38 25.37 8.72 -15.03
C LEU A 38 24.19 9.67 -14.88
N ASP A 39 24.46 10.89 -14.44
CA ASP A 39 23.52 12.01 -14.45
C ASP A 39 24.29 13.32 -14.67
N THR A 40 23.58 14.42 -14.90
CA THR A 40 24.20 15.75 -14.86
C THR A 40 24.55 16.13 -13.43
N ALA A 41 25.47 17.09 -13.25
CA ALA A 41 25.91 17.52 -11.92
C ALA A 41 24.76 18.05 -11.03
N ASP A 42 23.72 18.62 -11.63
CA ASP A 42 22.49 19.08 -10.98
C ASP A 42 21.40 17.98 -10.87
N GLY A 43 21.61 16.82 -11.48
CA GLY A 43 20.68 15.69 -11.42
C GLY A 43 19.41 15.88 -12.25
N ALA A 44 19.54 16.45 -13.45
CA ALA A 44 18.43 16.75 -14.35
C ALA A 44 17.70 15.47 -14.78
N LEU A 45 18.43 14.39 -15.12
CA LEU A 45 17.80 13.14 -15.54
C LEU A 45 16.97 12.55 -14.40
N ALA A 46 17.55 12.47 -13.20
CA ALA A 46 16.83 11.98 -12.03
C ALA A 46 15.58 12.83 -11.72
N THR A 47 15.63 14.14 -11.93
CA THR A 47 14.49 15.06 -11.74
C THR A 47 13.35 14.71 -12.70
N ASP A 48 13.66 14.36 -13.94
CA ASP A 48 12.70 13.90 -14.96
C ASP A 48 12.29 12.43 -14.79
N GLY A 49 12.74 11.76 -13.72
CA GLY A 49 12.45 10.36 -13.45
C GLY A 49 13.19 9.38 -14.37
N LEU A 50 14.27 9.84 -14.99
CA LEU A 50 15.14 9.08 -15.89
C LEU A 50 16.45 8.69 -15.19
N ALA A 51 17.13 7.70 -15.75
CA ALA A 51 18.48 7.31 -15.35
C ALA A 51 19.27 6.85 -16.57
N LEU A 52 20.48 7.37 -16.77
CA LEU A 52 21.36 6.90 -17.83
C LEU A 52 22.26 5.78 -17.31
N GLU A 53 21.98 4.56 -17.75
CA GLU A 53 22.78 3.38 -17.42
C GLU A 53 23.85 3.15 -18.49
N ALA A 54 25.10 3.12 -18.06
CA ALA A 54 26.27 2.83 -18.87
C ALA A 54 26.87 1.47 -18.41
N PRO A 55 26.46 0.35 -19.02
CA PRO A 55 27.08 -0.93 -18.73
C PRO A 55 28.54 -0.92 -19.21
N ARG A 56 29.43 -1.66 -18.53
CA ARG A 56 30.84 -1.77 -18.98
C ARG A 56 30.98 -2.39 -20.36
N ARG A 57 30.02 -3.23 -20.77
CA ARG A 57 29.96 -3.85 -22.09
C ARG A 57 28.60 -3.56 -22.71
N GLY A 58 28.60 -2.91 -23.87
CA GLY A 58 27.39 -2.58 -24.62
C GLY A 58 27.06 -1.08 -24.62
N PRO A 59 25.96 -0.69 -25.29
CA PRO A 59 25.58 0.71 -25.42
C PRO A 59 25.00 1.27 -24.12
N ARG A 60 25.11 2.58 -23.95
CA ARG A 60 24.37 3.32 -22.91
C ARG A 60 22.87 3.21 -23.16
N ARG A 61 22.10 3.19 -22.08
CA ARG A 61 20.64 3.07 -22.11
C ARG A 61 20.02 4.11 -21.19
N LEU A 62 19.12 4.90 -21.74
CA LEU A 62 18.27 5.77 -20.93
C LEU A 62 17.09 4.95 -20.42
N LEU A 63 16.92 4.89 -19.09
CA LEU A 63 15.89 4.10 -18.43
C LEU A 63 14.91 5.01 -17.70
N ARG A 64 13.64 4.60 -17.66
CA ARG A 64 12.61 5.22 -16.84
C ARG A 64 12.68 4.69 -15.42
N ALA A 65 13.42 5.39 -14.56
CA ALA A 65 13.65 5.02 -13.16
C ALA A 65 12.40 5.21 -12.28
N MET A 66 11.55 6.17 -12.63
CA MET A 66 10.27 6.48 -11.97
C MET A 66 9.10 6.34 -12.97
N PRO A 67 7.96 5.74 -12.57
CA PRO A 67 6.81 5.65 -13.45
C PRO A 67 6.24 7.04 -13.72
N VAL A 68 5.66 7.22 -14.91
CA VAL A 68 4.86 8.40 -15.22
C VAL A 68 3.65 8.45 -14.28
N ALA A 69 3.31 9.65 -13.79
CA ALA A 69 2.34 9.86 -12.72
C ALA A 69 1.00 9.14 -12.95
N ASP A 70 0.50 9.07 -14.18
CA ASP A 70 -0.83 8.51 -14.46
C ASP A 70 -0.79 7.24 -15.34
N ALA A 71 0.40 6.78 -15.72
CA ALA A 71 0.54 5.55 -16.49
C ALA A 71 0.20 4.30 -15.66
N ALA A 72 -0.42 3.31 -16.30
CA ALA A 72 -0.65 2.00 -15.71
C ALA A 72 0.67 1.39 -15.21
N TRP A 73 0.72 1.10 -13.91
CA TRP A 73 1.90 0.59 -13.22
C TRP A 73 1.53 -0.57 -12.31
N TRP A 74 2.42 -1.54 -12.18
CA TRP A 74 2.34 -2.58 -11.15
C TRP A 74 3.72 -2.86 -10.56
N PRO A 75 3.78 -3.28 -9.28
CA PRO A 75 5.04 -3.58 -8.63
C PRO A 75 5.83 -4.68 -9.35
N GLY A 76 7.14 -4.50 -9.42
CA GLY A 76 8.05 -5.50 -10.00
C GLY A 76 8.11 -5.45 -11.52
N ARG A 77 7.47 -4.46 -12.16
CA ARG A 77 7.78 -4.12 -13.55
C ARG A 77 9.21 -3.54 -13.61
N PRO A 78 10.13 -4.14 -14.38
CA PRO A 78 11.48 -3.58 -14.54
C PRO A 78 11.45 -2.20 -15.20
N ALA A 79 12.50 -1.41 -15.00
CA ALA A 79 12.66 -0.13 -15.67
C ALA A 79 12.70 -0.31 -17.19
N GLU A 80 11.91 0.46 -17.91
CA GLU A 80 11.81 0.40 -19.37
C GLU A 80 12.75 1.42 -20.01
N PRO A 81 13.26 1.15 -21.23
CA PRO A 81 13.96 2.15 -22.01
C PRO A 81 13.08 3.40 -22.20
N ALA A 82 13.69 4.58 -22.09
CA ALA A 82 13.04 5.84 -22.37
C ALA A 82 13.31 6.27 -23.83
N GLU A 83 12.26 6.70 -24.52
CA GLU A 83 12.34 7.30 -25.86
C GLU A 83 12.70 8.79 -25.73
N ALA A 84 13.98 9.07 -25.45
CA ALA A 84 14.52 10.43 -25.44
C ALA A 84 15.98 10.43 -25.92
N ALA A 85 16.43 11.57 -26.42
CA ALA A 85 17.82 11.73 -26.84
C ALA A 85 18.76 11.56 -25.63
N LEU A 86 19.92 10.93 -25.87
CA LEU A 86 20.96 10.86 -24.85
C LEU A 86 21.55 12.26 -24.64
N PRO A 87 21.73 12.70 -23.39
CA PRO A 87 22.42 13.97 -23.10
C PRO A 87 23.88 13.92 -23.56
N GLU A 88 24.44 15.11 -23.84
CA GLU A 88 25.84 15.25 -24.25
C GLU A 88 26.82 14.77 -23.15
N GLU A 89 27.86 14.06 -23.57
CA GLU A 89 28.77 13.35 -22.66
C GLU A 89 29.56 14.27 -21.73
N ALA A 90 29.91 15.47 -22.18
CA ALA A 90 30.67 16.45 -21.40
C ALA A 90 29.95 16.94 -20.13
N ALA A 91 28.63 16.76 -20.05
CA ALA A 91 27.81 17.20 -18.92
C ALA A 91 27.54 16.09 -17.87
N LEU A 92 28.01 14.86 -18.11
CA LEU A 92 27.64 13.69 -17.31
C LEU A 92 28.71 13.30 -16.28
N VAL A 93 28.27 12.98 -15.07
CA VAL A 93 29.10 12.47 -13.98
C VAL A 93 28.57 11.11 -13.47
N PRO A 94 29.45 10.17 -13.06
CA PRO A 94 29.02 8.95 -12.40
C PRO A 94 28.40 9.24 -11.02
N ILE A 95 27.18 8.77 -10.81
CA ILE A 95 26.47 8.93 -9.53
C ILE A 95 26.55 7.68 -8.65
N ALA A 96 26.49 6.50 -9.26
CA ALA A 96 26.56 5.22 -8.57
C ALA A 96 27.01 4.12 -9.55
N ALA A 97 27.51 3.02 -9.00
CA ALA A 97 27.88 1.84 -9.77
C ALA A 97 27.44 0.57 -9.06
N PHE A 98 27.02 -0.43 -9.84
CA PHE A 98 26.84 -1.79 -9.36
C PHE A 98 27.99 -2.66 -9.87
N SER A 99 28.52 -3.50 -8.98
CA SER A 99 29.53 -4.51 -9.31
C SER A 99 29.11 -5.85 -8.73
N GLY A 100 29.08 -6.90 -9.54
CA GLY A 100 28.70 -8.21 -9.05
C GLY A 100 28.66 -9.30 -10.10
N ARG A 101 27.76 -10.25 -9.88
CA ARG A 101 27.56 -11.43 -10.72
C ARG A 101 26.10 -11.50 -11.16
N ARG A 102 25.91 -11.77 -12.44
CA ARG A 102 24.63 -12.10 -13.04
C ARG A 102 24.60 -13.59 -13.36
N SER A 103 23.55 -14.28 -12.92
CA SER A 103 23.37 -15.72 -13.10
C SER A 103 22.05 -16.02 -13.77
N LEU A 104 22.11 -16.72 -14.90
CA LEU A 104 20.97 -17.07 -15.73
C LEU A 104 20.61 -18.54 -15.55
N PHE A 105 19.32 -18.81 -15.32
CA PHE A 105 18.74 -20.14 -15.18
C PHE A 105 17.58 -20.28 -16.16
N ALA A 106 17.54 -21.37 -16.92
CA ALA A 106 16.33 -21.78 -17.64
C ALA A 106 15.54 -22.75 -16.76
N LEU A 107 14.27 -22.42 -16.49
CA LEU A 107 13.39 -23.09 -15.53
C LEU A 107 12.08 -23.56 -16.19
N GLY A 108 12.20 -24.31 -17.29
CA GLY A 108 11.07 -24.66 -18.16
C GLY A 108 10.68 -23.45 -19.02
N GLU A 109 9.42 -23.03 -18.96
CA GLU A 109 8.90 -21.84 -19.67
C GLU A 109 9.29 -20.50 -19.03
N VAL A 110 10.05 -20.55 -17.92
CA VAL A 110 10.51 -19.36 -17.20
C VAL A 110 12.03 -19.25 -17.27
N GLU A 111 12.53 -18.10 -17.67
CA GLU A 111 13.93 -17.73 -17.50
C GLU A 111 14.08 -16.92 -16.21
N ALA A 112 15.07 -17.27 -15.39
CA ALA A 112 15.41 -16.53 -14.18
C ALA A 112 16.79 -15.90 -14.31
N ASP A 113 16.88 -14.64 -13.90
CA ASP A 113 18.07 -13.82 -13.93
C ASP A 113 18.33 -13.27 -12.53
N LEU A 114 19.37 -13.78 -11.88
CA LEU A 114 19.79 -13.37 -10.55
C LEU A 114 21.01 -12.45 -10.64
N LEU A 115 20.80 -11.19 -10.29
CA LEU A 115 21.85 -10.20 -10.09
C LEU A 115 22.21 -10.14 -8.60
N THR A 116 23.47 -10.40 -8.26
CA THR A 116 23.97 -10.35 -6.87
C THR A 116 25.28 -9.58 -6.81
N GLY A 117 25.42 -8.68 -5.86
CA GLY A 117 26.64 -7.86 -5.76
C GLY A 117 26.49 -6.70 -4.80
N LYS A 118 27.21 -5.62 -5.10
CA LYS A 118 27.17 -4.38 -4.33
C LYS A 118 26.82 -3.22 -5.23
N LEU A 119 25.93 -2.37 -4.73
CA LEU A 119 25.68 -1.04 -5.23
C LEU A 119 26.56 -0.07 -4.43
N ARG A 120 27.26 0.83 -5.13
CA ARG A 120 28.25 1.73 -4.55
C ARG A 120 28.00 3.15 -5.04
N ALA A 121 28.13 4.09 -4.13
CA ALA A 121 28.33 5.49 -4.40
C ALA A 121 29.64 5.93 -3.73
N VAL A 122 30.03 7.20 -3.90
CA VAL A 122 31.30 7.72 -3.36
C VAL A 122 31.43 7.51 -1.84
N ALA A 123 30.35 7.76 -1.10
CA ALA A 123 30.36 7.75 0.37
C ALA A 123 29.75 6.49 1.00
N ALA A 124 29.16 5.59 0.21
CA ALA A 124 28.39 4.46 0.75
C ALA A 124 28.34 3.25 -0.20
N GLU A 125 28.20 2.07 0.37
CA GLU A 125 27.91 0.84 -0.38
C GLU A 125 26.81 0.03 0.31
N MET A 126 26.06 -0.74 -0.48
CA MET A 126 25.06 -1.67 0.04
C MET A 126 25.01 -2.97 -0.79
N PRO A 127 24.76 -4.13 -0.16
CA PRO A 127 24.57 -5.38 -0.88
C PRO A 127 23.23 -5.37 -1.62
N VAL A 128 23.19 -6.01 -2.79
CA VAL A 128 22.02 -6.08 -3.66
C VAL A 128 21.82 -7.51 -4.16
N ALA A 129 20.57 -7.97 -4.13
CA ALA A 129 20.11 -9.16 -4.85
C ALA A 129 18.79 -8.89 -5.57
N ARG A 130 18.78 -9.02 -6.91
CA ARG A 130 17.61 -8.89 -7.76
C ARG A 130 17.37 -10.18 -8.53
N LEU A 131 16.15 -10.70 -8.46
CA LEU A 131 15.69 -11.84 -9.25
C LEU A 131 14.67 -11.35 -10.27
N THR A 132 15.00 -11.44 -11.56
CA THR A 132 14.05 -11.20 -12.66
C THR A 132 13.58 -12.53 -13.24
N LEU A 133 12.26 -12.72 -13.32
CA LEU A 133 11.60 -13.87 -13.94
C LEU A 133 10.92 -13.45 -15.24
N ARG A 134 11.20 -14.15 -16.34
CA ARG A 134 10.67 -13.88 -17.69
C ARG A 134 9.98 -15.14 -18.23
N GLY A 135 8.85 -14.98 -18.89
CA GLY A 135 8.01 -16.08 -19.37
C GLY A 135 6.52 -15.74 -19.28
N PRO A 136 5.63 -16.71 -19.55
CA PRO A 136 4.18 -16.56 -19.37
C PRO A 136 3.83 -16.11 -17.95
N ALA A 137 2.88 -15.18 -17.81
CA ALA A 137 2.57 -14.55 -16.52
C ALA A 137 2.20 -15.58 -15.43
N ALA A 138 1.39 -16.57 -15.78
CA ALA A 138 0.98 -17.64 -14.86
C ALA A 138 2.20 -18.46 -14.37
N ALA A 139 3.10 -18.84 -15.27
CA ALA A 139 4.30 -19.60 -14.94
C ALA A 139 5.28 -18.79 -14.08
N VAL A 140 5.44 -17.49 -14.36
CA VAL A 140 6.25 -16.57 -13.56
C VAL A 140 5.70 -16.44 -12.13
N LEU A 141 4.39 -16.23 -11.98
CA LEU A 141 3.74 -16.11 -10.66
C LEU A 141 3.84 -17.41 -9.87
N ALA A 142 3.60 -18.56 -10.50
CA ALA A 142 3.75 -19.87 -9.88
C ALA A 142 5.19 -20.10 -9.39
N ARG A 143 6.19 -19.73 -10.21
CA ARG A 143 7.61 -19.84 -9.81
C ARG A 143 7.94 -18.94 -8.63
N ALA A 144 7.48 -17.68 -8.64
CA ALA A 144 7.69 -16.76 -7.52
C ALA A 144 7.01 -17.26 -6.23
N ALA A 145 5.80 -17.83 -6.32
CA ALA A 145 5.09 -18.41 -5.18
C ALA A 145 5.83 -19.63 -4.59
N ALA A 146 6.45 -20.45 -5.44
CA ALA A 146 7.28 -21.58 -5.02
C ALA A 146 8.60 -21.15 -4.35
N LEU A 147 8.96 -19.87 -4.40
CA LEU A 147 10.12 -19.27 -3.75
C LEU A 147 9.73 -18.40 -2.54
N ALA A 148 8.48 -18.47 -2.06
CA ALA A 148 7.97 -17.57 -1.02
C ALA A 148 8.77 -17.58 0.30
N ASP A 149 9.48 -18.67 0.61
CA ASP A 149 10.38 -18.81 1.76
C ASP A 149 11.67 -17.99 1.62
N LEU A 150 12.07 -17.63 0.39
CA LEU A 150 13.15 -16.68 0.10
C LEU A 150 12.67 -15.22 0.11
N HIS A 151 11.39 -15.00 0.40
CA HIS A 151 10.76 -13.69 0.51
C HIS A 151 10.88 -12.78 -0.76
N PRO A 152 10.55 -13.28 -1.97
CA PRO A 152 10.63 -12.49 -3.21
C PRO A 152 9.53 -11.43 -3.23
N LEU A 153 9.89 -10.20 -2.87
CA LEU A 153 9.02 -9.04 -2.97
C LEU A 153 9.43 -8.16 -4.15
N PRO A 154 8.49 -7.55 -4.87
CA PRO A 154 8.83 -6.49 -5.81
C PRO A 154 9.71 -5.40 -5.16
N PRO A 155 10.76 -4.91 -5.84
CA PRO A 155 11.56 -3.79 -5.35
C PRO A 155 10.72 -2.55 -5.11
N GLY A 156 10.97 -1.82 -4.01
CA GLY A 156 10.36 -0.50 -3.77
C GLY A 156 10.87 0.60 -4.71
N ALA A 157 12.00 0.38 -5.37
CA ALA A 157 12.63 1.30 -6.32
C ALA A 157 13.43 0.52 -7.38
N SER A 158 13.73 1.16 -8.51
CA SER A 158 14.67 0.59 -9.49
C SER A 158 16.08 0.60 -8.92
N LEU A 159 16.98 -0.24 -9.44
CA LEU A 159 18.38 -0.24 -9.00
C LEU A 159 19.07 1.12 -9.25
N ALA A 160 18.69 1.81 -10.32
CA ALA A 160 19.16 3.16 -10.62
C ALA A 160 18.70 4.18 -9.56
N GLU A 161 17.42 4.13 -9.16
CA GLU A 161 16.85 5.00 -8.13
C GLU A 161 17.47 4.72 -6.75
N GLU A 162 17.74 3.46 -6.42
CA GLU A 162 18.50 3.09 -5.22
C GLU A 162 19.94 3.63 -5.29
N GLY A 163 20.59 3.58 -6.45
CA GLY A 163 21.93 4.12 -6.66
C GLY A 163 21.98 5.62 -6.42
N ARG A 164 21.02 6.35 -6.97
CA ARG A 164 20.89 7.80 -6.74
C ARG A 164 20.60 8.13 -5.28
N ALA A 165 19.71 7.37 -4.63
CA ALA A 165 19.41 7.57 -3.21
C ALA A 165 20.64 7.32 -2.32
N LEU A 166 21.39 6.25 -2.59
CA LEU A 166 22.64 5.92 -1.92
C LEU A 166 23.69 7.04 -2.09
N ALA A 167 23.81 7.59 -3.30
CA ALA A 167 24.74 8.69 -3.59
C ALA A 167 24.41 9.99 -2.86
N ARG A 168 23.13 10.24 -2.59
CA ARG A 168 22.66 11.45 -1.90
C ARG A 168 22.50 11.27 -0.38
N GLY A 169 22.66 10.05 0.14
CA GLY A 169 22.37 9.76 1.55
C GLY A 169 20.88 9.87 1.88
N GLU A 170 20.01 9.63 0.90
CA GLU A 170 18.56 9.76 0.99
C GLU A 170 17.87 8.39 0.93
N SER A 171 16.57 8.37 1.23
CA SER A 171 15.73 7.21 0.90
C SER A 171 15.34 7.22 -0.58
N PRO A 172 15.20 6.05 -1.23
CA PRO A 172 14.62 5.96 -2.56
C PRO A 172 13.25 6.63 -2.62
N ARG A 173 12.97 7.34 -3.71
CA ARG A 173 11.67 7.96 -3.94
C ARG A 173 10.64 6.85 -4.13
N ALA A 174 9.54 6.95 -3.38
CA ALA A 174 8.40 6.08 -3.60
C ALA A 174 7.81 6.34 -4.99
N ARG A 175 7.62 5.27 -5.77
CA ARG A 175 7.01 5.35 -7.11
C ARG A 175 5.57 5.86 -7.08
N ARG A 176 4.81 5.49 -6.04
CA ARG A 176 3.42 5.88 -5.83
C ARG A 176 3.22 6.30 -4.38
N ARG A 177 2.33 7.27 -4.15
CA ARG A 177 1.88 7.71 -2.82
C ARG A 177 0.39 8.00 -2.88
N GLY A 178 -0.28 7.94 -1.72
CA GLY A 178 -1.66 8.39 -1.61
C GLY A 178 -2.66 7.60 -2.49
N PRO A 179 -3.78 8.23 -2.91
CA PRO A 179 -4.82 7.56 -3.70
C PRO A 179 -4.39 7.40 -5.17
N PRO A 180 -4.93 6.40 -5.89
CA PRO A 180 -4.75 6.31 -7.34
C PRO A 180 -5.49 7.45 -8.04
N ALA A 181 -4.91 7.98 -9.12
CA ALA A 181 -5.60 8.85 -10.06
C ALA A 181 -6.24 7.99 -11.16
N LEU A 182 -7.52 8.23 -11.43
CA LEU A 182 -8.30 7.48 -12.43
C LEU A 182 -8.78 8.35 -13.60
N ALA A 183 -8.32 9.60 -13.69
CA ALA A 183 -8.83 10.57 -14.67
C ALA A 183 -8.67 10.08 -16.12
N ASP A 184 -7.58 9.38 -16.43
CA ASP A 184 -7.24 8.91 -17.77
C ASP A 184 -7.70 7.47 -18.05
N ALA A 185 -8.41 6.84 -17.11
CA ALA A 185 -8.92 5.49 -17.31
C ALA A 185 -10.25 5.51 -18.09
N GLU A 186 -10.20 5.14 -19.36
CA GLU A 186 -11.37 5.12 -20.25
C GLU A 186 -12.41 4.08 -19.83
N THR A 187 -11.97 2.88 -19.42
CA THR A 187 -12.85 1.76 -19.07
C THR A 187 -12.76 1.37 -17.60
N VAL A 188 -13.78 0.65 -17.13
CA VAL A 188 -13.83 0.07 -15.79
C VAL A 188 -12.63 -0.87 -15.53
N GLU A 189 -12.24 -1.70 -16.50
CA GLU A 189 -11.08 -2.57 -16.33
C GLU A 189 -9.77 -1.77 -16.23
N ALA A 190 -9.56 -0.76 -17.08
CA ALA A 190 -8.37 0.09 -17.04
C ALA A 190 -8.21 0.75 -15.66
N ALA A 191 -9.32 1.25 -15.11
CA ALA A 191 -9.37 1.86 -13.79
C ALA A 191 -9.04 0.87 -12.67
N LEU A 192 -9.61 -0.35 -12.73
CA LEU A 192 -9.36 -1.40 -11.76
C LEU A 192 -7.88 -1.81 -11.76
N LEU A 193 -7.29 -2.02 -12.93
CA LEU A 193 -5.88 -2.38 -13.07
C LEU A 193 -4.95 -1.28 -12.53
N SER A 194 -5.22 -0.02 -12.89
CA SER A 194 -4.46 1.14 -12.39
C SER A 194 -4.55 1.25 -10.86
N ALA A 195 -5.76 1.15 -10.30
CA ALA A 195 -5.98 1.24 -8.86
C ALA A 195 -5.30 0.10 -8.08
N LEU A 196 -5.38 -1.14 -8.57
CA LEU A 196 -4.75 -2.30 -7.94
C LEU A 196 -3.23 -2.17 -7.94
N GLY A 197 -2.63 -1.89 -9.09
CA GLY A 197 -1.18 -1.76 -9.22
C GLY A 197 -0.63 -0.59 -8.41
N HIS A 198 -1.29 0.58 -8.44
CA HIS A 198 -0.92 1.75 -7.64
C HIS A 198 -0.93 1.44 -6.14
N LEU A 199 -2.03 0.89 -5.63
CA LEU A 199 -2.18 0.71 -4.18
C LEU A 199 -1.35 -0.48 -3.65
N LEU A 200 -1.07 -1.49 -4.47
CA LEU A 200 -0.07 -2.51 -4.15
C LEU A 200 1.32 -1.88 -4.00
N GLU A 201 1.71 -0.97 -4.90
CA GLU A 201 2.99 -0.24 -4.80
C GLU A 201 3.05 0.61 -3.52
N VAL A 202 1.99 1.36 -3.21
CA VAL A 202 1.91 2.15 -1.97
C VAL A 202 2.06 1.24 -0.74
N MET A 203 1.34 0.12 -0.68
CA MET A 203 1.43 -0.83 0.43
C MET A 203 2.86 -1.36 0.60
N LEU A 204 3.51 -1.77 -0.50
CA LEU A 204 4.88 -2.27 -0.49
C LEU A 204 5.89 -1.21 -0.06
N SER A 205 5.69 0.06 -0.45
CA SER A 205 6.59 1.15 -0.07
C SER A 205 6.63 1.42 1.45
N HIS A 206 5.54 1.13 2.16
CA HIS A 206 5.41 1.37 3.60
C HIS A 206 5.64 0.11 4.45
N ALA A 207 5.47 -1.09 3.89
CA ALA A 207 5.59 -2.35 4.65
C ALA A 207 6.94 -2.50 5.39
N PRO A 208 8.12 -2.18 4.80
CA PRO A 208 9.40 -2.25 5.51
C PRO A 208 9.50 -1.33 6.74
N GLY A 209 8.74 -0.23 6.75
CA GLY A 209 8.69 0.71 7.86
C GLY A 209 7.80 0.25 9.03
N CYS A 210 7.02 -0.82 8.87
CA CYS A 210 6.12 -1.35 9.89
C CYS A 210 6.85 -2.13 10.99
N ARG A 211 7.80 -1.46 11.66
CA ARG A 211 8.67 -2.03 12.69
C ARG A 211 8.73 -1.13 13.91
N LEU A 212 8.95 -1.75 15.08
CA LEU A 212 9.10 -1.02 16.33
C LEU A 212 10.26 -0.02 16.23
N GLY A 213 10.08 1.18 16.77
CA GLY A 213 11.09 2.24 16.77
C GLY A 213 11.14 3.10 15.49
N ALA A 214 10.48 2.71 14.40
CA ALA A 214 10.40 3.52 13.17
C ALA A 214 9.27 4.58 13.19
N GLY A 215 8.52 4.66 14.29
CA GLY A 215 7.33 5.49 14.43
C GLY A 215 6.06 4.86 13.82
N PRO A 216 4.88 5.45 14.09
CA PRO A 216 3.58 4.86 13.75
C PRO A 216 3.15 5.07 12.30
N GLU A 217 3.88 5.90 11.54
CA GLU A 217 3.43 6.41 10.25
C GLU A 217 3.38 5.32 9.17
N ALA A 218 4.37 4.42 9.12
CA ALA A 218 4.36 3.31 8.18
C ALA A 218 3.16 2.38 8.41
N VAL A 219 2.88 2.01 9.68
CA VAL A 219 1.69 1.22 10.04
C VAL A 219 0.40 1.95 9.65
N HIS A 220 0.34 3.26 9.88
CA HIS A 220 -0.79 4.08 9.46
C HIS A 220 -1.01 4.02 7.94
N GLN A 221 0.03 4.31 7.14
CA GLN A 221 -0.06 4.37 5.68
C GLN A 221 -0.33 3.00 5.06
N THR A 222 0.29 1.93 5.56
CA THR A 222 -0.03 0.56 5.13
C THR A 222 -1.51 0.24 5.40
N ARG A 223 -2.05 0.61 6.57
CA ARG A 223 -3.49 0.45 6.85
C ARG A 223 -4.37 1.28 5.91
N VAL A 224 -3.96 2.50 5.58
CA VAL A 224 -4.68 3.33 4.60
C VAL A 224 -4.69 2.66 3.23
N ALA A 225 -3.55 2.17 2.76
CA ALA A 225 -3.42 1.47 1.48
C ALA A 225 -4.29 0.20 1.43
N LEU A 226 -4.24 -0.65 2.45
CA LEU A 226 -5.07 -1.86 2.55
C LEU A 226 -6.56 -1.53 2.52
N ARG A 227 -6.99 -0.53 3.28
CA ARG A 227 -8.38 -0.10 3.31
C ARG A 227 -8.85 0.41 1.95
N ARG A 228 -7.98 1.12 1.21
CA ARG A 228 -8.25 1.57 -0.15
C ARG A 228 -8.31 0.40 -1.13
N LEU A 229 -7.38 -0.54 -1.09
CA LEU A 229 -7.41 -1.77 -1.91
C LEU A 229 -8.74 -2.50 -1.72
N ARG A 230 -9.12 -2.77 -0.47
CA ARG A 230 -10.38 -3.45 -0.15
C ARG A 230 -11.60 -2.65 -0.59
N SER A 231 -11.52 -1.31 -0.58
CA SER A 231 -12.60 -0.47 -1.10
C SER A 231 -12.69 -0.53 -2.63
N VAL A 232 -11.56 -0.57 -3.33
CA VAL A 232 -11.49 -0.76 -4.79
C VAL A 232 -12.15 -2.09 -5.15
N LEU A 233 -11.76 -3.21 -4.52
CA LEU A 233 -12.36 -4.53 -4.77
C LEU A 233 -13.89 -4.52 -4.56
N LYS A 234 -14.37 -3.82 -3.54
CA LYS A 234 -15.81 -3.67 -3.27
C LYS A 234 -16.52 -2.77 -4.27
N SER A 235 -15.88 -1.70 -4.73
CA SER A 235 -16.47 -0.79 -5.71
C SER A 235 -16.61 -1.46 -7.08
N PHE A 236 -15.62 -2.22 -7.50
CA PHE A 236 -15.65 -2.94 -8.78
C PHE A 236 -16.27 -4.34 -8.68
N GLY A 237 -16.85 -4.71 -7.54
CA GLY A 237 -17.35 -6.06 -7.31
C GLY A 237 -18.44 -6.52 -8.29
N ALA A 238 -19.25 -5.60 -8.84
CA ALA A 238 -20.23 -5.96 -9.87
C ALA A 238 -19.55 -6.43 -11.17
N ALA A 239 -18.42 -5.83 -11.55
CA ALA A 239 -17.69 -6.11 -12.78
C ALA A 239 -16.62 -7.21 -12.62
N ALA A 240 -16.01 -7.34 -11.43
CA ALA A 240 -14.80 -8.13 -11.25
C ALA A 240 -14.88 -9.22 -10.15
N ALA A 241 -16.07 -9.54 -9.62
CA ALA A 241 -16.18 -10.57 -8.60
C ALA A 241 -15.86 -11.97 -9.16
N CYS A 242 -14.75 -12.55 -8.71
CA CYS A 242 -14.34 -13.94 -8.95
C CYS A 242 -13.71 -14.56 -7.68
N ALA A 243 -13.27 -15.83 -7.76
CA ALA A 243 -12.70 -16.55 -6.61
C ALA A 243 -11.38 -15.92 -6.14
N GLU A 244 -10.51 -15.55 -7.07
CA GLU A 244 -9.19 -14.96 -6.84
C GLU A 244 -9.30 -13.59 -6.18
N VAL A 245 -10.30 -12.78 -6.56
CA VAL A 245 -10.59 -11.50 -5.90
C VAL A 245 -11.03 -11.69 -4.45
N LYS A 246 -11.83 -12.72 -4.17
CA LYS A 246 -12.26 -13.05 -2.79
C LYS A 246 -11.09 -13.53 -1.94
N GLU A 247 -10.22 -14.39 -2.48
CA GLU A 247 -9.01 -14.86 -1.81
C GLU A 247 -8.07 -13.68 -1.48
N PHE A 248 -7.87 -12.78 -2.44
CA PHE A 248 -7.08 -11.58 -2.23
C PHE A 248 -7.69 -10.65 -1.16
N ASP A 249 -9.01 -10.36 -1.17
CA ASP A 249 -9.65 -9.57 -0.10
C ASP A 249 -9.51 -10.24 1.29
N ALA A 250 -9.59 -11.57 1.35
CA ALA A 250 -9.40 -12.31 2.59
C ALA A 250 -7.96 -12.15 3.13
N GLY A 251 -6.96 -12.24 2.26
CA GLY A 251 -5.56 -11.98 2.63
C GLY A 251 -5.31 -10.52 3.06
N LEU A 252 -5.89 -9.54 2.36
CA LEU A 252 -5.85 -8.13 2.77
C LEU A 252 -6.53 -7.91 4.13
N LYS A 253 -7.64 -8.61 4.40
CA LYS A 253 -8.33 -8.58 5.69
C LYS A 253 -7.44 -9.15 6.79
N ALA A 254 -6.79 -10.29 6.56
CA ALA A 254 -5.88 -10.90 7.53
C ALA A 254 -4.72 -9.98 7.90
N LEU A 255 -4.07 -9.36 6.91
CA LEU A 255 -3.01 -8.38 7.15
C LEU A 255 -3.53 -7.13 7.88
N ALA A 256 -4.70 -6.61 7.50
CA ALA A 256 -5.31 -5.47 8.18
C ALA A 256 -5.66 -5.77 9.66
N THR A 257 -6.07 -7.00 9.97
CA THR A 257 -6.30 -7.47 11.34
C THR A 257 -4.99 -7.50 12.13
N ALA A 258 -3.89 -8.00 11.54
CA ALA A 258 -2.59 -8.05 12.20
C ALA A 258 -2.00 -6.65 12.47
N LEU A 259 -2.24 -5.68 11.58
CA LEU A 259 -1.86 -4.28 11.76
C LEU A 259 -2.71 -3.52 12.79
N GLY A 260 -3.90 -4.05 13.13
CA GLY A 260 -4.88 -3.39 14.00
C GLY A 260 -4.30 -3.06 15.38
N PRO A 261 -3.88 -4.06 16.17
CA PRO A 261 -3.37 -3.86 17.52
C PRO A 261 -2.20 -2.87 17.59
N ALA A 262 -1.24 -2.95 16.65
CA ALA A 262 -0.11 -2.03 16.62
C ALA A 262 -0.57 -0.58 16.46
N ARG A 263 -1.49 -0.32 15.51
CA ARG A 263 -2.04 1.02 15.30
C ARG A 263 -2.89 1.49 16.46
N ASP A 264 -3.72 0.62 17.03
CA ASP A 264 -4.63 0.98 18.09
C ASP A 264 -3.84 1.38 19.34
N TRP A 265 -2.77 0.65 19.68
CA TRP A 265 -1.85 1.06 20.75
C TRP A 265 -1.03 2.30 20.43
N ASP A 266 -0.53 2.47 19.20
CA ASP A 266 0.16 3.71 18.78
C ASP A 266 -0.75 4.95 18.98
N VAL A 267 -2.01 4.85 18.53
CA VAL A 267 -2.99 5.94 18.65
C VAL A 267 -3.36 6.18 20.10
N PHE A 268 -3.57 5.12 20.87
CA PHE A 268 -3.93 5.26 22.28
C PHE A 268 -2.82 5.92 23.09
N LEU A 269 -1.58 5.44 22.98
CA LEU A 269 -0.45 5.92 23.78
C LEU A 269 -0.08 7.36 23.41
N ALA A 270 -0.14 7.73 22.13
CA ALA A 270 0.16 9.10 21.67
C ALA A 270 -1.03 10.07 21.81
N GLY A 271 -2.26 9.55 21.91
CA GLY A 271 -3.50 10.33 21.96
C GLY A 271 -4.11 10.35 23.36
N THR A 272 -5.17 9.55 23.55
CA THR A 272 -5.97 9.54 24.78
C THR A 272 -5.13 9.24 26.03
N GLY A 273 -4.21 8.27 25.96
CA GLY A 273 -3.36 7.90 27.08
C GLY A 273 -2.45 9.05 27.53
N ALA A 274 -1.80 9.73 26.59
CA ALA A 274 -0.96 10.90 26.87
C ALA A 274 -1.78 12.06 27.46
N ALA A 275 -2.94 12.37 26.87
CA ALA A 275 -3.80 13.46 27.33
C ALA A 275 -4.33 13.24 28.76
N VAL A 276 -4.67 11.99 29.10
CA VAL A 276 -5.07 11.64 30.47
C VAL A 276 -3.89 11.77 31.44
N ALA A 277 -2.69 11.36 31.03
CA ALA A 277 -1.48 11.46 31.87
C ALA A 277 -1.11 12.90 32.21
N GLU A 278 -1.24 13.79 31.22
CA GLU A 278 -1.06 15.22 31.40
C GLU A 278 -2.12 15.80 32.35
N ALA A 279 -3.40 15.51 32.12
CA ALA A 279 -4.50 16.05 32.93
C ALA A 279 -4.47 15.59 34.41
N VAL A 280 -4.01 14.37 34.66
CA VAL A 280 -3.97 13.75 35.99
C VAL A 280 -2.69 14.08 36.78
N GLY A 281 -1.59 14.45 36.10
CA GLY A 281 -0.35 14.84 36.77
C GLY A 281 0.49 13.70 37.34
N GLY A 282 0.87 12.72 36.51
CA GLY A 282 1.90 11.73 36.86
C GLY A 282 1.48 10.64 37.87
N ASP A 283 0.18 10.36 38.00
CA ASP A 283 -0.33 9.30 38.89
C ASP A 283 0.28 7.92 38.57
N ARG A 284 0.84 7.27 39.59
CA ARG A 284 1.55 5.98 39.46
C ARG A 284 0.67 4.87 38.87
N ARG A 285 -0.64 4.90 39.11
CA ARG A 285 -1.59 3.91 38.59
C ARG A 285 -1.77 4.05 37.09
N LEU A 286 -1.84 5.30 36.62
CA LEU A 286 -1.93 5.59 35.20
C LEU A 286 -0.60 5.28 34.47
N LEU A 287 0.54 5.60 35.08
CA LEU A 287 1.84 5.21 34.55
C LEU A 287 1.98 3.68 34.41
N ALA A 288 1.45 2.91 35.37
CA ALA A 288 1.41 1.46 35.29
C ALA A 288 0.54 0.97 34.11
N LEU A 289 -0.63 1.59 33.88
CA LEU A 289 -1.49 1.29 32.74
C LEU A 289 -0.77 1.59 31.40
N LEU A 290 -0.13 2.75 31.27
CA LEU A 290 0.59 3.12 30.05
C LEU A 290 1.78 2.19 29.79
N LYS A 291 2.50 1.77 30.84
CA LYS A 291 3.58 0.78 30.73
C LYS A 291 3.05 -0.58 30.24
N ALA A 292 1.88 -1.01 30.73
CA ALA A 292 1.24 -2.23 30.25
C ALA A 292 0.80 -2.09 28.77
N GLY A 293 0.28 -0.92 28.37
CA GLY A 293 -0.02 -0.60 26.98
C GLY A 293 1.20 -0.64 26.06
N GLU A 294 2.36 -0.12 26.51
CA GLU A 294 3.61 -0.21 25.75
C GLU A 294 4.07 -1.67 25.58
N ALA A 295 3.92 -2.52 26.59
CA ALA A 295 4.22 -3.95 26.45
C ALA A 295 3.33 -4.61 25.38
N ARG A 296 2.02 -4.32 25.38
CA ARG A 296 1.09 -4.81 24.33
C ARG A 296 1.43 -4.27 22.94
N ARG A 297 1.88 -3.03 22.85
CA ARG A 297 2.38 -2.44 21.60
C ARG A 297 3.58 -3.22 21.08
N GLN A 298 4.56 -3.52 21.93
CA GLN A 298 5.73 -4.31 21.55
C GLN A 298 5.35 -5.72 21.07
N GLU A 299 4.44 -6.40 21.78
CA GLU A 299 3.87 -7.70 21.36
C GLU A 299 3.23 -7.61 19.97
N ALA A 300 2.41 -6.58 19.74
CA ALA A 300 1.73 -6.35 18.47
C ALA A 300 2.71 -6.12 17.31
N TYR A 301 3.75 -5.29 17.51
CA TYR A 301 4.80 -5.09 16.53
C TYR A 301 5.62 -6.37 16.27
N GLY A 302 5.87 -7.19 17.30
CA GLY A 302 6.51 -8.50 17.15
C GLY A 302 5.68 -9.47 16.31
N ALA A 303 4.37 -9.50 16.51
CA ALA A 303 3.45 -10.31 15.70
C ALA A 303 3.36 -9.81 14.25
N LEU A 304 3.27 -8.49 14.06
CA LEU A 304 3.26 -7.86 12.75
C LEU A 304 4.53 -8.16 11.96
N ARG A 305 5.70 -8.05 12.61
CA ARG A 305 7.00 -8.38 12.01
C ARG A 305 7.04 -9.82 11.50
N ARG A 306 6.64 -10.79 12.33
CA ARG A 306 6.59 -12.22 11.94
C ARG A 306 5.72 -12.46 10.70
N LEU A 307 4.61 -11.75 10.58
CA LEU A 307 3.73 -11.86 9.42
C LEU A 307 4.36 -11.24 8.17
N LEU A 308 4.94 -10.04 8.29
CA LEU A 308 5.57 -9.32 7.19
C LEU A 308 6.86 -9.98 6.69
N GLU A 309 7.62 -10.66 7.56
CA GLU A 309 8.83 -11.41 7.18
C GLU A 309 8.50 -12.86 6.75
N GLY A 310 7.29 -13.34 7.04
CA GLY A 310 6.84 -14.70 6.72
C GLY A 310 6.39 -14.88 5.26
N PRO A 311 6.22 -16.13 4.81
CA PRO A 311 5.86 -16.45 3.42
C PRO A 311 4.43 -16.04 3.04
N ALA A 312 3.58 -15.74 4.02
CA ALA A 312 2.21 -15.26 3.78
C ALA A 312 2.19 -13.89 3.10
N PHE A 313 3.15 -13.00 3.39
CA PHE A 313 3.19 -11.66 2.83
C PHE A 313 3.58 -11.64 1.34
N PRO A 314 4.66 -12.30 0.89
CA PRO A 314 4.95 -12.45 -0.54
C PRO A 314 3.81 -13.13 -1.31
N ARG A 315 3.16 -14.15 -0.74
CA ARG A 315 2.00 -14.79 -1.37
C ARG A 315 0.82 -13.84 -1.56
N LEU A 316 0.53 -12.99 -0.57
CA LEU A 316 -0.49 -11.95 -0.70
C LEU A 316 -0.17 -10.96 -1.83
N VAL A 317 1.10 -10.54 -1.92
CA VAL A 317 1.57 -9.63 -2.97
C VAL A 317 1.46 -10.28 -4.35
N LEU A 318 1.85 -11.55 -4.47
CA LEU A 318 1.74 -12.32 -5.70
C LEU A 318 0.27 -12.56 -6.11
N ALA A 319 -0.64 -12.77 -5.17
CA ALA A 319 -2.07 -12.84 -5.46
C ALA A 319 -2.58 -11.53 -6.07
N GLY A 320 -2.18 -10.38 -5.51
CA GLY A 320 -2.50 -9.06 -6.07
C GLY A 320 -1.91 -8.84 -7.47
N LEU A 321 -0.65 -9.24 -7.71
CA LEU A 321 -0.04 -9.22 -9.03
C LEU A 321 -0.76 -10.16 -10.02
N GLY A 322 -1.22 -11.32 -9.55
CA GLY A 322 -2.02 -12.26 -10.33
C GLY A 322 -3.31 -11.64 -10.85
N LEU A 323 -4.00 -10.85 -10.03
CA LEU A 323 -5.18 -10.10 -10.48
C LEU A 323 -4.84 -9.14 -11.63
N VAL A 324 -3.76 -8.38 -11.51
CA VAL A 324 -3.35 -7.39 -12.52
C VAL A 324 -2.89 -8.07 -13.83
N LEU A 325 -2.13 -9.15 -13.75
CA LEU A 325 -1.49 -9.78 -14.90
C LEU A 325 -2.37 -10.81 -15.61
N LEU A 326 -3.20 -11.55 -14.86
CA LEU A 326 -4.02 -12.65 -15.40
C LEU A 326 -5.46 -12.25 -15.65
N ARG A 327 -5.95 -11.17 -15.02
CA ARG A 327 -7.33 -10.65 -15.17
C ARG A 327 -8.39 -11.75 -15.05
N PRO A 328 -8.40 -12.55 -13.97
CA PRO A 328 -9.23 -13.77 -13.88
C PRO A 328 -10.74 -13.50 -14.04
N TRP A 329 -11.20 -12.30 -13.70
CA TRP A 329 -12.58 -11.87 -13.91
C TRP A 329 -13.04 -11.85 -15.38
N ARG A 330 -12.12 -11.84 -16.36
CA ARG A 330 -12.48 -11.94 -17.79
C ARG A 330 -13.05 -13.31 -18.18
N GLN A 331 -12.94 -14.31 -17.30
CA GLN A 331 -13.63 -15.59 -17.43
C GLN A 331 -15.07 -15.57 -16.85
N GLY A 332 -15.53 -14.40 -16.38
CA GLY A 332 -16.87 -14.22 -15.84
C GLY A 332 -17.98 -14.14 -16.91
N PRO A 333 -19.26 -14.06 -16.49
CA PRO A 333 -20.40 -13.94 -17.38
C PRO A 333 -20.36 -12.69 -18.29
N ALA A 334 -21.12 -12.72 -19.39
CA ALA A 334 -21.16 -11.64 -20.38
C ALA A 334 -21.56 -10.28 -19.77
N GLU A 335 -22.42 -10.26 -18.74
CA GLU A 335 -22.82 -9.03 -18.05
C GLU A 335 -21.64 -8.39 -17.30
N GLN A 336 -20.75 -9.21 -16.72
CA GLN A 336 -19.53 -8.70 -16.08
C GLN A 336 -18.55 -8.14 -17.11
N GLN A 337 -18.42 -8.83 -18.26
CA GLN A 337 -17.56 -8.37 -19.36
C GLN A 337 -18.04 -7.03 -19.91
N ALA A 338 -19.36 -6.87 -20.13
CA ALA A 338 -19.95 -5.61 -20.55
C ALA A 338 -19.67 -4.46 -19.56
N LEU A 339 -19.75 -4.72 -18.24
CA LEU A 339 -19.41 -3.74 -17.22
C LEU A 339 -17.91 -3.37 -17.23
N LEU A 340 -17.02 -4.32 -17.52
CA LEU A 340 -15.57 -4.07 -17.58
C LEU A 340 -15.19 -3.15 -18.75
N ASP A 341 -15.93 -3.22 -19.86
CA ASP A 341 -15.70 -2.43 -21.07
C ASP A 341 -16.49 -1.11 -21.08
N GLN A 342 -17.41 -0.91 -20.13
CA GLN A 342 -18.18 0.33 -19.98
C GLN A 342 -17.28 1.54 -19.68
N PRO A 343 -17.63 2.75 -20.17
CA PRO A 343 -17.00 3.99 -19.73
C PRO A 343 -16.98 4.14 -18.21
N LEU A 344 -15.82 4.48 -17.64
CA LEU A 344 -15.63 4.56 -16.20
C LEU A 344 -16.56 5.58 -15.52
N SER A 345 -16.82 6.71 -16.19
CA SER A 345 -17.68 7.80 -15.69
C SER A 345 -19.11 7.33 -15.46
N GLU A 346 -19.69 6.56 -16.38
CA GLU A 346 -21.05 6.03 -16.26
C GLU A 346 -21.17 4.99 -15.12
N PHE A 347 -20.21 4.08 -15.06
CA PHE A 347 -20.13 3.10 -13.97
C PHE A 347 -19.99 3.79 -12.60
N GLY A 348 -19.09 4.78 -12.53
CA GLY A 348 -18.82 5.57 -11.33
C GLY A 348 -20.06 6.33 -10.85
N ALA A 349 -20.76 7.01 -11.77
CA ALA A 349 -21.97 7.78 -11.44
C ALA A 349 -23.07 6.86 -10.88
N THR A 350 -23.32 5.72 -11.55
CA THR A 350 -24.32 4.72 -11.11
C THR A 350 -23.99 4.17 -9.72
N LEU A 351 -22.72 3.84 -9.48
CA LEU A 351 -22.25 3.33 -8.19
C LEU A 351 -22.39 4.36 -7.07
N LEU A 352 -21.97 5.60 -7.32
CA LEU A 352 -22.02 6.68 -6.35
C LEU A 352 -23.47 7.03 -6.00
N ASP A 353 -24.36 7.08 -6.99
CA ASP A 353 -25.78 7.36 -6.78
C ASP A 353 -26.45 6.29 -5.90
N LYS A 354 -26.18 5.01 -6.17
CA LYS A 354 -26.65 3.90 -5.34
C LYS A 354 -26.16 4.00 -3.89
N ARG A 355 -24.89 4.36 -3.67
CA ARG A 355 -24.32 4.52 -2.32
C ARG A 355 -24.88 5.75 -1.60
N TRP A 356 -25.11 6.84 -2.32
CA TRP A 356 -25.72 8.05 -1.79
C TRP A 356 -27.17 7.82 -1.38
N HIS A 357 -27.97 7.19 -2.23
CA HIS A 357 -29.35 6.83 -1.90
C HIS A 357 -29.43 5.93 -0.67
N ARG A 358 -28.56 4.92 -0.59
CA ARG A 358 -28.47 4.04 0.58
C ARG A 358 -28.10 4.81 1.86
N LEU A 359 -27.12 5.71 1.78
CA LEU A 359 -26.72 6.52 2.93
C LEU A 359 -27.88 7.40 3.40
N ARG A 360 -28.54 8.12 2.49
CA ARG A 360 -29.70 8.98 2.79
C ARG A 360 -30.81 8.18 3.47
N LYS A 361 -31.22 7.05 2.88
CA LYS A 361 -32.25 6.17 3.44
C LYS A 361 -31.88 5.67 4.84
N ARG A 362 -30.61 5.38 5.07
CA ARG A 362 -30.13 4.91 6.38
C ARG A 362 -30.04 6.02 7.42
N GLY A 363 -29.95 7.28 7.01
CA GLY A 363 -29.83 8.44 7.90
C GLY A 363 -31.09 9.31 7.96
N GLU A 364 -32.23 8.85 7.43
CA GLU A 364 -33.47 9.63 7.35
C GLU A 364 -33.92 10.16 8.73
N ASP A 365 -33.89 9.29 9.75
CA ASP A 365 -34.21 9.63 11.15
C ASP A 365 -32.96 9.67 12.04
N ILE A 366 -31.87 10.25 11.55
CA ILE A 366 -30.58 10.20 12.26
C ILE A 366 -30.61 10.79 13.67
N ALA A 367 -31.51 11.74 13.94
CA ALA A 367 -31.72 12.33 15.25
C ALA A 367 -32.21 11.31 16.29
N GLU A 368 -32.92 10.27 15.87
CA GLU A 368 -33.51 9.24 16.73
C GLU A 368 -32.59 8.01 16.89
N HIS A 369 -31.56 7.88 16.06
CA HIS A 369 -30.69 6.71 16.07
C HIS A 369 -29.96 6.49 17.40
N GLY A 370 -29.99 5.22 17.85
CA GLY A 370 -29.07 4.70 18.86
C GLY A 370 -27.66 4.46 18.31
N ALA A 371 -26.75 4.02 19.19
CA ALA A 371 -25.33 3.84 18.85
C ALA A 371 -25.09 2.84 17.68
N GLU A 372 -25.86 1.75 17.62
CA GLU A 372 -25.74 0.73 16.56
C GLU A 372 -26.17 1.28 15.19
N ALA A 373 -27.31 1.98 15.13
CA ALA A 373 -27.78 2.60 13.89
C ALA A 373 -26.81 3.70 13.40
N LEU A 374 -26.27 4.52 14.30
CA LEU A 374 -25.22 5.50 13.96
C LEU A 374 -23.94 4.82 13.45
N HIS A 375 -23.58 3.66 13.99
CA HIS A 375 -22.46 2.87 13.47
C HIS A 375 -22.71 2.43 12.03
N GLU A 376 -23.92 1.96 11.73
CA GLU A 376 -24.32 1.56 10.38
C GLU A 376 -24.33 2.73 9.38
N VAL A 377 -24.77 3.93 9.80
CA VAL A 377 -24.64 5.17 9.00
C VAL A 377 -23.17 5.47 8.73
N ARG A 378 -22.30 5.40 9.76
CA ARG A 378 -20.86 5.63 9.63
C ARG A 378 -20.21 4.68 8.62
N LEU A 379 -20.61 3.40 8.64
CA LEU A 379 -20.09 2.41 7.69
C LEU A 379 -20.47 2.77 6.25
N ASP A 380 -21.71 3.19 6.00
CA ASP A 380 -22.16 3.60 4.66
C ASP A 380 -21.54 4.94 4.22
N ALA A 381 -21.40 5.91 5.12
CA ALA A 381 -20.67 7.15 4.86
C ALA A 381 -19.22 6.84 4.45
N LYS A 382 -18.54 5.95 5.17
CA LYS A 382 -17.16 5.51 4.87
C LYS A 382 -17.06 4.83 3.51
N ARG A 383 -18.01 3.97 3.17
CA ARG A 383 -18.09 3.33 1.85
C ARG A 383 -18.30 4.37 0.75
N LEU A 384 -19.21 5.33 0.96
CA LEU A 384 -19.44 6.41 -0.01
C LEU A 384 -18.18 7.25 -0.20
N ARG A 385 -17.49 7.64 0.88
CA ARG A 385 -16.28 8.48 0.76
C ARG A 385 -15.18 7.80 -0.03
N TYR A 386 -14.89 6.52 0.23
CA TYR A 386 -13.83 5.86 -0.54
C TYR A 386 -14.18 5.68 -2.01
N ALA A 387 -15.46 5.48 -2.37
CA ALA A 387 -15.85 5.55 -3.77
C ALA A 387 -15.74 6.98 -4.32
N ALA A 388 -16.24 7.97 -3.58
CA ALA A 388 -16.20 9.36 -4.01
C ALA A 388 -14.75 9.86 -4.20
N GLU A 389 -13.82 9.53 -3.30
CA GLU A 389 -12.39 9.84 -3.44
C GLU A 389 -11.78 9.17 -4.67
N LEU A 390 -12.18 7.92 -4.96
CA LEU A 390 -11.68 7.14 -6.08
C LEU A 390 -12.13 7.71 -7.43
N PHE A 391 -13.38 8.13 -7.53
CA PHE A 391 -13.99 8.60 -8.78
C PHE A 391 -14.00 10.13 -8.93
N ALA A 392 -13.71 10.90 -7.88
CA ALA A 392 -13.65 12.37 -7.94
C ALA A 392 -12.77 12.94 -9.07
N PRO A 393 -11.64 12.31 -9.46
CA PRO A 393 -10.84 12.79 -10.59
C PRO A 393 -11.61 12.86 -11.93
N LEU A 394 -12.72 12.12 -12.10
CA LEU A 394 -13.54 12.15 -13.31
C LEU A 394 -14.41 13.40 -13.44
N TRP A 395 -14.66 14.09 -12.33
CA TRP A 395 -15.43 15.33 -12.27
C TRP A 395 -14.65 16.38 -11.48
N PRO A 396 -13.54 16.89 -12.03
CA PRO A 396 -12.66 17.81 -11.32
C PRO A 396 -13.39 19.12 -11.04
N GLY A 397 -13.28 19.63 -9.82
CA GLY A 397 -13.92 20.90 -9.49
C GLY A 397 -14.05 21.22 -8.01
N LYS A 398 -14.72 22.34 -7.72
CA LYS A 398 -15.04 22.76 -6.35
C LYS A 398 -16.17 21.90 -5.74
N SER A 399 -17.08 21.37 -6.56
CA SER A 399 -18.19 20.51 -6.13
C SER A 399 -17.70 19.22 -5.46
N ALA A 400 -16.82 18.46 -6.13
CA ALA A 400 -16.24 17.23 -5.59
C ALA A 400 -15.49 17.48 -4.26
N ARG A 401 -14.67 18.54 -4.21
CA ARG A 401 -13.96 18.95 -2.98
C ARG A 401 -14.92 19.35 -1.85
N ARG A 402 -16.01 20.04 -2.15
CA ARG A 402 -17.03 20.43 -1.14
C ARG A 402 -17.75 19.20 -0.60
N PHE A 403 -18.18 18.31 -1.49
CA PHE A 403 -18.87 17.07 -1.12
C PHE A 403 -17.98 16.18 -0.24
N LEU A 404 -16.73 15.94 -0.65
CA LEU A 404 -15.77 15.14 0.11
C LEU A 404 -15.46 15.74 1.49
N ARG A 405 -15.35 17.07 1.60
CA ARG A 405 -15.14 17.75 2.90
C ARG A 405 -16.32 17.54 3.85
N ARG A 406 -17.56 17.73 3.37
CA ARG A 406 -18.77 17.51 4.17
C ARG A 406 -18.90 16.06 4.61
N LEU A 407 -18.64 15.12 3.71
CA LEU A 407 -18.67 13.69 4.02
C LEU A 407 -17.56 13.27 4.99
N ALA A 408 -16.40 13.92 4.93
CA ALA A 408 -15.32 13.71 5.90
C ALA A 408 -15.70 14.24 7.29
N ALA A 409 -16.29 15.43 7.39
CA ALA A 409 -16.75 16.01 8.65
C ALA A 409 -17.77 15.09 9.35
N LEU A 410 -18.78 14.60 8.62
CA LEU A 410 -19.74 13.63 9.17
C LEU A 410 -19.03 12.37 9.72
N GLN A 411 -18.04 11.85 9.01
CA GLN A 411 -17.31 10.66 9.46
C GLN A 411 -16.43 10.89 10.66
N GLU A 412 -15.85 12.07 10.79
CA GLU A 412 -15.04 12.47 11.95
C GLU A 412 -15.91 12.50 13.20
N GLU A 413 -17.07 13.17 13.13
CA GLU A 413 -18.00 13.28 14.26
C GLU A 413 -18.61 11.92 14.65
N LEU A 414 -19.04 11.11 13.67
CA LEU A 414 -19.47 9.73 13.93
C LEU A 414 -18.31 8.81 14.37
N GLY A 415 -17.06 9.22 14.13
CA GLY A 415 -15.85 8.52 14.52
C GLY A 415 -15.51 8.66 16.00
N LEU A 416 -15.79 9.81 16.61
CA LEU A 416 -15.46 10.09 18.02
C LEU A 416 -16.08 9.09 19.00
N ALA A 417 -17.32 8.65 18.76
CA ALA A 417 -17.97 7.62 19.58
C ALA A 417 -17.27 6.26 19.48
N ASN A 418 -16.70 5.93 18.31
CA ASN A 418 -15.92 4.72 18.10
C ASN A 418 -14.57 4.78 18.84
N ASP A 419 -13.96 5.96 18.96
CA ASP A 419 -12.68 6.12 19.67
C ASP A 419 -12.82 5.81 21.16
N VAL A 420 -13.95 6.16 21.79
CA VAL A 420 -14.26 5.75 23.17
C VAL A 420 -14.37 4.23 23.28
N ALA A 421 -15.08 3.59 22.35
CA ALA A 421 -15.22 2.14 22.34
C ALA A 421 -13.87 1.42 22.14
N VAL A 422 -12.99 1.96 21.28
CA VAL A 422 -11.63 1.45 21.07
C VAL A 422 -10.79 1.64 22.33
N ALA A 423 -10.79 2.83 22.93
CA ALA A 423 -10.06 3.09 24.17
C ALA A 423 -10.49 2.15 25.30
N ARG A 424 -11.81 1.97 25.50
CA ARG A 424 -12.39 1.00 26.44
C ARG A 424 -11.92 -0.43 26.17
N GLY A 425 -12.00 -0.87 24.92
CA GLY A 425 -11.54 -2.20 24.52
C GLY A 425 -10.04 -2.42 24.79
N LEU A 426 -9.21 -1.42 24.52
CA LEU A 426 -7.77 -1.48 24.77
C LEU A 426 -7.45 -1.59 26.26
N VAL A 427 -7.98 -0.69 27.10
CA VAL A 427 -7.72 -0.74 28.54
C VAL A 427 -8.32 -2.01 29.17
N GLY A 428 -9.48 -2.47 28.70
CA GLY A 428 -10.08 -3.73 29.12
C GLY A 428 -9.21 -4.95 28.77
N SER A 429 -8.49 -4.92 27.65
CA SER A 429 -7.58 -6.00 27.21
C SER A 429 -6.33 -6.17 28.09
N LEU A 430 -6.03 -5.20 28.96
CA LEU A 430 -4.92 -5.27 29.90
C LEU A 430 -5.22 -6.19 31.11
N GLY A 431 -6.48 -6.54 31.33
CA GLY A 431 -6.91 -7.48 32.38
C GLY A 431 -6.77 -6.93 33.81
N ALA A 432 -6.86 -7.82 34.81
CA ALA A 432 -6.88 -7.44 36.23
C ALA A 432 -5.55 -6.89 36.78
N GLY A 433 -4.48 -6.90 35.97
CA GLY A 433 -3.16 -6.40 36.36
C GLY A 433 -3.01 -4.87 36.34
N VAL A 434 -4.01 -4.15 35.81
CA VAL A 434 -4.00 -2.68 35.79
C VAL A 434 -4.96 -2.09 36.84
N PRO A 435 -4.62 -0.96 37.48
CA PRO A 435 -5.49 -0.38 38.50
C PRO A 435 -6.83 0.09 37.91
N GLY A 436 -7.94 -0.36 38.49
CA GLY A 436 -9.29 0.00 38.01
C GLY A 436 -9.57 1.50 37.97
N TRP A 437 -8.94 2.27 38.87
CA TRP A 437 -9.00 3.73 38.83
C TRP A 437 -8.43 4.30 37.52
N ALA A 438 -7.30 3.78 37.04
CA ALA A 438 -6.66 4.27 35.82
C ALA A 438 -7.50 3.95 34.57
N VAL A 439 -8.13 2.77 34.56
CA VAL A 439 -9.12 2.39 33.54
C VAL A 439 -10.29 3.39 33.55
N GLY A 440 -10.91 3.61 34.71
CA GLY A 440 -12.02 4.56 34.84
C GLY A 440 -11.66 6.00 34.46
N ALA A 441 -10.43 6.44 34.76
CA ALA A 441 -9.93 7.76 34.37
C ALA A 441 -9.85 7.92 32.84
N VAL A 442 -9.31 6.92 32.14
CA VAL A 442 -9.25 6.90 30.67
C VAL A 442 -10.64 6.86 30.06
N GLU A 443 -11.52 6.00 30.57
CA GLU A 443 -12.89 5.87 30.05
C GLU A 443 -13.72 7.14 30.27
N GLY A 444 -13.61 7.74 31.46
CA GLY A 444 -14.28 9.00 31.80
C GLY A 444 -13.79 10.15 30.94
N PHE A 445 -12.47 10.26 30.73
CA PHE A 445 -11.88 11.27 29.85
C PHE A 445 -12.35 11.11 28.40
N ALA A 446 -12.34 9.88 27.88
CA ALA A 446 -12.80 9.58 26.54
C ALA A 446 -14.30 9.90 26.38
N ALA A 447 -15.15 9.51 27.35
CA ALA A 447 -16.57 9.82 27.34
C ALA A 447 -16.85 11.33 27.36
N ALA A 448 -16.14 12.09 28.20
CA ALA A 448 -16.28 13.54 28.29
C ALA A 448 -16.01 14.24 26.94
N ARG A 449 -15.02 13.77 26.16
CA ARG A 449 -14.72 14.31 24.83
C ARG A 449 -15.84 14.09 23.81
N THR A 450 -16.69 13.10 24.01
CA THR A 450 -17.81 12.80 23.09
C THR A 450 -19.11 13.52 23.40
N GLY A 451 -19.18 14.30 24.50
CA GLY A 451 -20.42 14.94 24.95
C GLY A 451 -21.09 15.88 23.92
N ARG A 452 -20.33 16.42 22.96
CA ARG A 452 -20.86 17.24 21.84
C ARG A 452 -20.91 16.54 20.49
N ALA A 453 -20.32 15.34 20.36
CA ALA A 453 -20.16 14.65 19.08
C ALA A 453 -21.51 14.34 18.40
N ARG A 454 -22.56 13.99 19.17
CA ARG A 454 -23.88 13.73 18.61
C ARG A 454 -24.45 14.97 17.91
N ARG A 455 -24.35 16.15 18.54
CA ARG A 455 -24.88 17.40 17.99
C ARG A 455 -24.14 17.76 16.70
N HIS A 456 -22.82 17.76 16.73
CA HIS A 456 -22.01 18.05 15.55
C HIS A 456 -22.20 17.02 14.44
N ALA A 457 -22.44 15.74 14.77
CA ALA A 457 -22.77 14.73 13.77
C ALA A 457 -24.09 15.01 13.05
N LEU A 458 -25.10 15.53 13.76
CA LEU A 458 -26.37 15.96 13.17
C LEU A 458 -26.18 17.21 12.29
N GLU A 459 -25.43 18.21 12.76
CA GLU A 459 -25.08 19.39 11.96
C GLU A 459 -24.32 19.00 10.67
N ALA A 460 -23.32 18.13 10.79
CA ALA A 460 -22.56 17.62 9.64
C ALA A 460 -23.41 16.75 8.69
N TRP A 461 -24.44 16.08 9.21
CA TRP A 461 -25.40 15.33 8.41
C TRP A 461 -26.27 16.27 7.56
N ASP A 462 -26.84 17.31 8.18
CA ASP A 462 -27.66 18.30 7.49
C ASP A 462 -26.84 19.04 6.42
N ASP A 463 -25.61 19.43 6.75
CA ASP A 463 -24.67 20.03 5.81
C ASP A 463 -24.37 19.14 4.60
N LEU A 464 -24.24 17.82 4.83
CA LEU A 464 -24.02 16.84 3.77
C LEU A 464 -25.27 16.67 2.89
N LEU A 465 -26.48 16.65 3.48
CA LEU A 465 -27.73 16.58 2.73
C LEU A 465 -27.96 17.81 1.85
N GLY A 466 -27.52 18.99 2.30
CA GLY A 466 -27.50 20.21 1.49
C GLY A 466 -26.38 20.27 0.45
N ALA A 467 -25.67 19.16 0.17
CA ALA A 467 -24.65 19.08 -0.87
C ALA A 467 -25.19 18.46 -2.15
N ASP A 468 -24.97 19.12 -3.28
CA ASP A 468 -25.21 18.51 -4.58
C ASP A 468 -24.17 17.41 -4.85
N PRO A 469 -24.61 16.19 -5.19
CA PRO A 469 -23.71 15.14 -5.65
C PRO A 469 -22.94 15.59 -6.89
N PHE A 470 -21.61 15.53 -6.86
CA PHE A 470 -20.76 16.06 -7.93
C PHE A 470 -20.71 15.20 -9.21
N TRP A 471 -21.30 14.00 -9.17
CA TRP A 471 -21.34 13.03 -10.26
C TRP A 471 -22.69 13.04 -11.00
N ARG A 472 -23.51 14.06 -10.75
CA ARG A 472 -24.82 14.26 -11.36
C ARG A 472 -24.80 15.41 -12.35
#